data_AF-W4VGD7-F1
#
_entry.id   AF-W4VGD7-F1
#
_cell.length_a   1.000
_cell.length_b   1.000
_cell.length_c   1.000
_cell.angle_alpha   90.00
_cell.angle_beta   90.00
_cell.angle_gamma   90.00
#
_symmetry.space_group_name_H-M   'P 1'
#
loop_
_entity.id
_entity.type
_entity.pdbx_description
1 polymer ?
#
loop_
_entity_poly.entity_id
_entity_poly.type
_entity_poly.pdbx_seq_one_letter_code
_entity_poly.pdbx_strand_id
1 'polypeptide(L)'
;MKFNPVSNKIPKMLHGADYNPEQWAKYPEVLKEDIRLMKLANCNVMSVGIFSWAKLEPEEGTFTFEWMDKLLDTFHEMESMPF
;
A
#
# COMPACT_ATOMS: atom_id res chain seq x y z
N MET A 1 -4.49 -1.86 -26.18
CA MET A 1 -4.57 -0.40 -25.89
C MET A 1 -3.65 0.34 -26.86
N LYS A 2 -3.98 1.57 -27.26
CA LYS A 2 -3.17 2.38 -28.20
C LYS A 2 -1.84 2.88 -27.60
N PHE A 3 -1.76 2.89 -26.26
CA PHE A 3 -0.62 3.37 -25.50
C PHE A 3 -0.13 2.29 -24.54
N ASN A 4 1.14 2.42 -24.13
CA ASN A 4 1.73 1.58 -23.10
C ASN A 4 1.04 1.83 -21.74
N PRO A 5 0.97 0.81 -20.87
CA PRO A 5 0.51 1.01 -19.49
C PRO A 5 1.49 1.89 -18.71
N VAL A 6 1.03 2.44 -17.59
CA VAL A 6 1.88 3.22 -16.66
C VAL A 6 3.08 2.38 -16.19
N SER A 7 2.87 1.08 -15.99
CA SER A 7 3.92 0.11 -15.66
C SER A 7 3.73 -1.18 -16.46
N ASN A 8 4.80 -1.70 -17.05
CA ASN A 8 4.78 -2.98 -17.75
C ASN A 8 4.53 -4.17 -16.82
N LYS A 9 4.72 -4.01 -15.51
CA LYS A 9 4.40 -5.05 -14.51
C LYS A 9 2.89 -5.30 -14.39
N ILE A 10 2.08 -4.26 -14.63
CA ILE A 10 0.61 -4.33 -14.52
C ILE A 10 -0.01 -3.77 -15.81
N PRO A 11 -0.10 -4.57 -16.89
CA PRO A 11 -0.68 -4.14 -18.16
C PRO A 11 -2.23 -4.13 -18.13
N LYS A 12 -2.80 -3.56 -17.06
CA LYS A 12 -4.24 -3.51 -16.78
C LYS A 12 -4.63 -2.09 -16.32
N MET A 13 -5.93 -1.80 -16.27
CA MET A 13 -6.41 -0.57 -15.63
C MET A 13 -6.09 -0.62 -14.13
N LEU A 14 -5.53 0.47 -13.62
CA LEU A 14 -5.26 0.61 -12.19
C LEU A 14 -6.57 0.92 -11.45
N HIS A 15 -6.83 0.19 -10.38
CA HIS A 15 -7.99 0.33 -9.52
C HIS A 15 -7.54 0.22 -8.07
N GLY A 16 -7.83 1.24 -7.28
CA GLY A 16 -7.22 1.42 -5.98
C GLY A 16 -7.73 2.65 -5.25
N ALA A 17 -7.06 2.99 -4.15
CA ALA A 17 -7.40 4.12 -3.32
C ALA A 17 -6.16 4.72 -2.65
N ASP A 18 -6.37 5.86 -2.01
CA ASP A 18 -5.45 6.35 -0.98
C ASP A 18 -5.60 5.44 0.24
N TYR A 19 -4.46 4.96 0.78
CA TYR A 19 -4.42 4.05 1.92
C TYR A 19 -3.54 4.60 3.03
N ASN A 20 -4.14 4.76 4.21
CA ASN A 20 -3.51 5.35 5.42
C ASN A 20 -3.44 4.35 6.59
N PRO A 21 -2.63 3.28 6.48
CA PRO A 21 -2.53 2.25 7.52
C PRO A 21 -1.91 2.76 8.82
N GLU A 22 -1.13 3.84 8.76
CA GLU A 22 -0.50 4.45 9.93
C GLU A 22 -1.53 4.98 10.95
N GLN A 23 -2.75 5.27 10.50
CA GLN A 23 -3.87 5.68 11.37
C GLN A 23 -4.42 4.50 12.19
N TRP A 24 -4.20 3.27 11.71
CA TRP A 24 -4.71 2.03 12.29
C TRP A 24 -3.63 1.17 12.95
N ALA A 25 -2.42 1.72 13.16
CA ALA A 25 -1.26 0.98 13.69
C ALA A 25 -1.49 0.28 15.05
N LYS A 26 -2.52 0.68 15.81
CA LYS A 26 -2.91 0.04 17.08
C LYS A 26 -3.72 -1.25 16.89
N TYR A 27 -4.19 -1.51 15.67
CA TYR A 27 -5.12 -2.59 15.31
C TYR A 27 -4.54 -3.40 14.13
N PRO A 28 -3.49 -4.20 14.34
CA PRO A 28 -2.81 -4.92 13.26
C PRO A 28 -3.73 -5.89 12.48
N GLU A 29 -4.83 -6.33 13.08
CA GLU A 29 -5.87 -7.12 12.42
C GLU A 29 -6.57 -6.37 11.28
N VAL A 30 -6.62 -5.03 11.34
CA VAL A 30 -7.23 -4.19 10.30
C VAL A 30 -6.47 -4.34 8.98
N LEU A 31 -5.13 -4.31 9.01
CA LEU A 31 -4.31 -4.48 7.81
C LEU A 31 -4.60 -5.82 7.11
N LYS A 32 -4.76 -6.89 7.89
CA LYS A 32 -5.05 -8.22 7.34
C LYS A 32 -6.42 -8.24 6.64
N GLU A 33 -7.42 -7.61 7.23
CA GLU A 33 -8.76 -7.55 6.67
C GLU A 33 -8.84 -6.60 5.47
N ASP A 34 -8.15 -5.47 5.52
CA ASP A 34 -7.99 -4.55 4.40
C ASP A 34 -7.43 -5.28 3.18
N ILE A 35 -6.33 -6.03 3.34
CA ILE A 35 -5.74 -6.84 2.27
C ILE A 35 -6.73 -7.84 1.70
N ARG A 36 -7.49 -8.54 2.56
CA ARG A 36 -8.51 -9.50 2.12
C ARG A 36 -9.60 -8.82 1.29
N LEU A 37 -10.08 -7.65 1.73
CA LEU A 37 -11.12 -6.88 1.05
C LEU A 37 -10.62 -6.22 -0.24
N MET A 38 -9.39 -5.72 -0.26
CA MET A 38 -8.72 -5.19 -1.46
C MET A 38 -8.64 -6.26 -2.55
N LYS A 39 -8.27 -7.49 -2.19
CA LYS A 39 -8.29 -8.63 -3.13
C LYS A 39 -9.70 -8.92 -3.64
N LEU A 40 -10.70 -8.98 -2.75
CA LEU A 40 -12.09 -9.26 -3.12
C LEU A 40 -12.66 -8.17 -4.04
N ALA A 41 -12.23 -6.92 -3.87
CA ALA A 41 -12.60 -5.79 -4.71
C ALA A 41 -11.78 -5.67 -6.01
N ASN A 42 -10.82 -6.58 -6.25
CA ASN A 42 -9.87 -6.52 -7.35
C ASN A 42 -9.08 -5.19 -7.41
N CYS A 43 -8.70 -4.64 -6.25
CA CYS A 43 -7.76 -3.53 -6.19
C CYS A 43 -6.33 -4.01 -6.51
N ASN A 44 -5.58 -3.22 -7.27
CA ASN A 44 -4.25 -3.56 -7.77
C ASN A 44 -3.22 -2.43 -7.63
N VAL A 45 -3.59 -1.32 -6.98
CA VAL A 45 -2.68 -0.23 -6.64
C VAL A 45 -3.18 0.47 -5.38
N MET A 46 -2.29 1.05 -4.58
CA MET A 46 -2.63 1.96 -3.48
C MET A 46 -1.67 3.15 -3.49
N SER A 47 -2.18 4.35 -3.19
CA SER A 47 -1.34 5.50 -2.85
C SER A 47 -1.09 5.50 -1.35
N VAL A 48 0.16 5.44 -0.93
CA VAL A 48 0.56 5.42 0.49
C VAL A 48 1.47 6.59 0.82
N GLY A 49 1.52 7.00 2.10
CA GLY A 49 2.48 8.02 2.56
C GLY A 49 2.08 9.48 2.31
N ILE A 50 0.92 9.75 1.70
CA ILE A 50 0.49 11.11 1.30
C ILE A 50 0.52 12.10 2.48
N PHE A 51 0.06 11.66 3.66
CA PHE A 51 -0.04 12.50 4.86
C PHE A 51 0.81 11.98 6.03
N SER A 52 1.78 11.13 5.74
CA SER A 52 2.48 10.37 6.77
C SER A 52 3.78 11.04 7.25
N TRP A 53 4.04 12.31 6.94
CA TRP A 53 5.30 12.98 7.31
C TRP A 53 5.59 12.92 8.81
N ALA A 54 4.61 13.25 9.66
CA ALA A 54 4.77 13.18 11.13
C ALA A 54 4.99 11.75 11.66
N LYS A 55 4.76 10.72 10.84
CA LYS A 55 5.08 9.31 11.13
C LYS A 55 6.41 8.86 10.53
N LEU A 56 6.91 9.54 9.50
CA LEU A 56 8.19 9.26 8.87
C LEU A 56 9.32 10.05 9.54
N GLU A 57 9.05 11.27 9.99
CA GLU A 57 9.98 12.15 10.68
C GLU A 57 9.26 12.73 11.92
N PRO A 58 9.14 11.96 13.02
CA PRO A 58 8.47 12.42 14.24
C PRO A 58 9.19 13.57 14.94
N GLU A 59 10.51 13.66 14.77
CA GLU A 59 11.37 14.75 15.25
C GLU A 59 12.30 15.16 14.11
N GLU A 60 12.66 16.45 14.03
CA GLU A 60 13.51 16.97 12.96
C GLU A 60 14.82 16.15 12.83
N GLY A 61 15.05 15.62 11.63
CA GLY A 61 16.22 14.80 11.30
C GLY A 61 16.16 13.35 11.81
N THR A 62 15.15 12.95 12.57
CA THR A 62 14.96 11.58 13.05
C THR A 62 13.91 10.87 12.20
N PHE A 63 14.36 9.91 11.37
CA PHE A 63 13.47 9.19 10.46
C PHE A 63 13.14 7.77 10.93
N THR A 64 11.89 7.36 10.72
CA THR A 64 11.39 6.00 11.02
C THR A 64 10.64 5.42 9.82
N PHE A 65 11.31 4.57 9.05
CA PHE A 65 10.78 3.99 7.80
C PHE A 65 10.26 2.55 7.95
N GLU A 66 10.56 1.89 9.07
CA GLU A 66 10.39 0.44 9.24
C GLU A 66 8.92 -0.01 9.10
N TRP A 67 7.96 0.85 9.44
CA TRP A 67 6.55 0.54 9.29
C TRP A 67 6.11 0.60 7.83
N MET A 68 6.68 1.51 7.04
CA MET A 68 6.37 1.68 5.63
C MET A 68 7.03 0.57 4.81
N ASP A 69 8.25 0.17 5.16
CA ASP A 69 8.92 -0.98 4.56
C ASP A 69 8.08 -2.25 4.71
N LYS A 70 7.62 -2.55 5.94
CA LYS A 70 6.74 -3.69 6.21
C LYS A 70 5.44 -3.66 5.41
N LEU A 71 4.85 -2.47 5.24
CA LEU A 71 3.65 -2.30 4.44
C LEU A 71 3.92 -2.61 2.96
N LEU A 72 5.00 -2.08 2.40
CA LEU A 72 5.37 -2.30 1.00
C LEU A 72 5.73 -3.76 0.73
N ASP A 73 6.44 -4.41 1.66
CA ASP A 73 6.74 -5.85 1.59
C ASP A 73 5.44 -6.67 1.60
N THR A 74 4.50 -6.33 2.48
CA THR A 74 3.19 -6.99 2.55
C THR A 74 2.42 -6.86 1.23
N PHE A 75 2.43 -5.68 0.60
CA PHE A 75 1.81 -5.47 -0.71
C PHE A 75 2.52 -6.21 -1.84
N HIS A 76 3.84 -6.32 -1.78
CA HIS A 76 4.59 -7.10 -2.76
C HIS A 76 4.27 -8.59 -2.65
N GLU A 77 4.23 -9.13 -1.43
CA GLU A 77 3.79 -10.51 -1.16
C GLU A 77 2.35 -10.74 -1.63
N MET A 78 1.45 -9.76 -1.43
CA MET A 78 0.07 -9.80 -1.90
C MET A 78 -0.03 -10.03 -3.41
N GLU A 79 0.79 -9.32 -4.21
CA GLU A 79 0.83 -9.43 -5.68
C GLU A 79 1.27 -10.83 -6.13
N SER A 80 2.19 -11.46 -5.39
CA SER A 80 2.70 -12.80 -5.72
C SER A 80 1.70 -13.95 -5.49
N MET A 81 0.58 -13.69 -4.81
CA MET A 81 -0.44 -14.70 -4.55
C MET A 81 -1.44 -14.80 -5.71
N PRO A 82 -1.74 -16.01 -6.23
CA PRO A 82 -2.73 -16.17 -7.28
C PRO A 82 -4.13 -15.74 -6.78
N PHE A 83 -4.88 -15.09 -7.69
CA PHE A 83 -6.32 -14.85 -7.55
C PHE A 83 -7.11 -16.09 -7.93
#